data_AF-A0A2E2PJ25-F1
#
_entry.id   AF-A0A2E2PJ25-F1
#
_cell.length_a   1.000
_cell.length_b   1.000
_cell.length_c   1.000
_cell.angle_alpha   90.00
_cell.angle_beta   90.00
_cell.angle_gamma   90.00
#
_symmetry.space_group_name_H-M   'P 1'
#
loop_
_entity.id
_entity.type
_entity.pdbx_description
1 polymer ?
#
loop_
_entity_poly.entity_id
_entity_poly.type
_entity_poly.pdbx_seq_one_letter_code
_entity_poly.pdbx_strand_id
1 'polypeptide(L)'
;MYKFYSKNFDELFNGGRYNVYDENCIGFSGTIENLIKECSIEKKIKKKIFIPLSELNFNRIELIKNGFVLINETFDKNTKKIDHEKNAKKNNCQYFLVNSKVLKVN
;
A
#
# COMPACT_ATOMS: atom_id res chain seq x y z
N MET A 1 -13.10 -17.01 -23.15
CA MET A 1 -12.84 -17.24 -21.71
C MET A 1 -11.63 -16.39 -21.33
N TYR A 2 -11.65 -15.75 -20.16
CA TYR A 2 -10.52 -15.01 -19.60
C TYR A 2 -10.22 -15.48 -18.18
N LYS A 3 -8.95 -15.40 -17.80
CA LYS A 3 -8.43 -15.75 -16.48
C LYS A 3 -7.39 -14.72 -16.08
N PHE A 4 -7.47 -14.24 -14.85
CA PHE A 4 -6.54 -13.30 -14.26
C PHE A 4 -5.81 -13.99 -13.13
N TYR A 5 -4.49 -14.00 -13.21
CA TYR A 5 -3.61 -14.60 -12.22
C TYR A 5 -2.93 -13.50 -11.41
N SER A 6 -2.70 -13.77 -10.13
CA SER A 6 -1.83 -12.92 -9.33
C SER A 6 -0.38 -13.37 -9.45
N LYS A 7 0.55 -12.58 -8.91
CA LYS A 7 1.97 -12.96 -8.89
C LYS A 7 2.26 -14.00 -7.80
N ASN A 8 1.50 -14.01 -6.69
CA ASN A 8 1.80 -14.82 -5.51
C ASN A 8 0.79 -15.96 -5.22
N PHE A 9 -0.38 -15.92 -5.85
CA PHE A 9 -1.43 -16.94 -5.83
C PHE A 9 -1.85 -17.29 -7.26
N ASP A 10 -2.63 -18.36 -7.40
CA ASP A 10 -3.18 -18.83 -8.67
C ASP A 10 -4.21 -17.84 -9.27
N GLU A 11 -5.37 -18.35 -9.67
CA GLU A 11 -6.42 -17.58 -10.33
C GLU A 11 -7.12 -16.65 -9.34
N LEU A 12 -7.16 -15.35 -9.65
CA LEU A 12 -7.92 -14.33 -8.91
C LEU A 12 -9.34 -14.20 -9.44
N PHE A 13 -9.45 -14.15 -10.77
CA PHE A 13 -10.72 -13.99 -11.47
C PHE A 13 -10.72 -14.88 -12.71
N ASN A 14 -11.87 -15.49 -12.99
CA ASN A 14 -12.14 -16.14 -14.26
C ASN A 14 -13.46 -15.61 -14.82
N GLY A 15 -13.67 -15.77 -16.11
CA GLY A 15 -14.93 -15.43 -16.70
C GLY A 15 -15.01 -15.75 -18.18
N GLY A 16 -16.17 -15.48 -18.75
CA GLY A 16 -16.43 -15.80 -20.13
C GLY A 16 -17.88 -15.61 -20.49
N ARG A 17 -18.16 -15.97 -21.75
CA ARG A 17 -19.51 -16.05 -22.27
C ARG A 17 -20.12 -17.38 -21.88
N TYR A 18 -21.41 -17.38 -21.58
CA TYR A 18 -22.21 -18.56 -21.28
C TYR A 18 -23.65 -18.29 -21.68
N ASN A 19 -24.45 -19.34 -21.88
CA ASN A 19 -25.86 -19.19 -22.24
C ASN A 19 -26.76 -19.66 -21.10
N VAL A 20 -27.80 -18.89 -20.79
CA VAL A 20 -28.82 -19.23 -19.80
C VAL A 20 -30.18 -18.94 -20.41
N TYR A 21 -31.08 -19.93 -20.43
CA TYR A 21 -32.43 -19.80 -21.03
C TYR A 21 -32.42 -19.17 -22.44
N ASP A 22 -31.50 -19.62 -23.31
CA ASP A 22 -31.28 -19.10 -24.68
C ASP A 22 -30.84 -17.63 -24.77
N GLU A 23 -30.46 -17.01 -23.65
CA GLU A 23 -29.85 -15.68 -23.64
C GLU A 23 -28.33 -15.78 -23.61
N ASN A 24 -27.67 -14.94 -24.41
CA ASN A 24 -26.21 -14.80 -24.40
C ASN A 24 -25.78 -13.95 -23.21
N CYS A 25 -25.10 -14.55 -22.24
CA CYS A 25 -24.60 -13.89 -21.05
C CYS A 25 -23.07 -13.75 -21.08
N ILE A 26 -22.56 -12.79 -20.30
CA ILE A 26 -21.15 -12.65 -19.98
C ILE A 26 -21.01 -12.38 -18.49
N GLY A 27 -20.04 -13.03 -17.85
CA GLY A 27 -19.82 -12.88 -16.43
C GLY A 27 -18.43 -13.32 -16.01
N PHE A 28 -18.09 -12.97 -14.78
CA PHE A 28 -16.88 -13.40 -14.11
C PHE A 28 -17.19 -13.85 -12.70
N SER A 29 -16.31 -14.70 -12.19
CA SER A 29 -16.25 -15.09 -10.79
C SER A 29 -14.83 -14.91 -10.27
N GLY A 30 -14.69 -14.77 -8.97
CA GLY A 30 -13.41 -14.68 -8.31
C GLY A 30 -13.57 -14.95 -6.83
N THR A 31 -12.55 -15.55 -6.23
CA THR A 31 -12.53 -15.79 -4.78
C THR A 31 -12.03 -14.53 -4.09
N ILE A 32 -12.90 -13.90 -3.29
CA ILE A 32 -12.57 -12.70 -2.52
C ILE A 32 -11.38 -12.98 -1.58
N GLU A 33 -11.25 -14.20 -1.07
CA GLU A 33 -10.18 -14.64 -0.19
C GLU A 33 -8.80 -14.53 -0.87
N ASN A 34 -8.67 -14.98 -2.12
CA ASN A 34 -7.40 -14.86 -2.85
C ASN A 34 -7.06 -13.38 -3.12
N LEU A 35 -8.08 -12.57 -3.45
CA LEU A 35 -7.89 -11.12 -3.63
C LEU A 35 -7.43 -10.44 -2.33
N ILE A 36 -8.05 -10.76 -1.19
CA ILE A 36 -7.69 -10.19 0.11
C ILE A 36 -6.26 -10.61 0.50
N LYS A 37 -5.89 -11.88 0.26
CA LYS A 37 -4.54 -12.36 0.55
C LYS A 37 -3.49 -11.66 -0.31
N GLU A 38 -3.72 -11.50 -1.61
CA GLU A 38 -2.81 -10.79 -2.51
C GLU A 38 -2.65 -9.32 -2.10
N CYS A 39 -3.77 -8.62 -1.84
CA CYS A 39 -3.75 -7.25 -1.31
C CYS A 39 -2.96 -7.13 0.00
N SER A 40 -3.02 -8.15 0.84
CA SER A 40 -2.32 -8.18 2.13
C SER A 40 -0.82 -8.40 1.98
N ILE A 41 -0.40 -9.23 1.02
CA ILE A 41 1.02 -9.41 0.65
C ILE A 41 1.59 -8.09 0.14
N GLU A 42 0.92 -7.43 -0.81
CA GLU A 42 1.36 -6.12 -1.30
C GLU A 42 1.47 -5.09 -0.18
N LYS A 43 0.51 -5.04 0.75
CA LYS A 43 0.56 -4.15 1.91
C LYS A 43 1.77 -4.41 2.82
N LYS A 44 2.21 -5.67 2.96
CA LYS A 44 3.43 -6.02 3.71
C LYS A 44 4.71 -5.63 2.97
N ILE A 45 4.70 -5.67 1.64
CA ILE A 45 5.87 -5.33 0.81
C ILE A 45 6.08 -3.81 0.69
N LYS A 46 5.02 -3.01 0.81
CA LYS A 46 5.09 -1.55 0.65
C LYS A 46 6.00 -0.91 1.72
N LYS A 47 7.03 -0.19 1.25
CA LYS A 47 7.95 0.60 2.09
C LYS A 47 7.17 1.77 2.68
N LYS A 48 6.84 1.73 3.97
CA LYS A 48 6.20 2.86 4.66
C LYS A 48 7.25 3.84 5.12
N ILE A 49 7.05 5.11 4.79
CA ILE A 49 7.88 6.23 5.23
C ILE A 49 7.05 7.19 6.08
N PHE A 50 7.56 7.52 7.27
CA PHE A 50 7.00 8.54 8.13
C PHE A 50 7.45 9.93 7.68
N ILE A 51 6.51 10.86 7.54
CA ILE A 51 6.73 12.25 7.11
C ILE A 51 6.40 13.18 8.27
N PRO A 52 7.41 13.75 8.95
CA PRO A 52 7.19 14.73 10.00
C PRO A 52 6.54 16.01 9.50
N LEU A 53 5.82 16.71 10.37
CA LEU A 53 5.23 18.03 10.04
C LEU A 53 6.30 19.08 9.69
N SER A 54 7.53 18.90 10.18
CA SER A 54 8.67 19.78 9.86
C SER A 54 9.14 19.64 8.40
N GLU A 55 8.81 18.53 7.73
CA GLU A 55 9.21 18.27 6.34
C GLU A 55 8.10 18.71 5.37
N LEU A 56 8.03 20.02 5.09
CA LEU A 56 7.01 20.57 4.19
C LEU A 56 7.41 20.55 2.71
N ASN A 57 8.72 20.57 2.42
CA ASN A 57 9.27 20.82 1.07
C ASN A 57 9.96 19.59 0.44
N PHE A 58 9.45 18.39 0.67
CA PHE A 58 10.03 17.18 0.11
C PHE A 58 9.39 16.79 -1.24
N ASN A 59 10.13 16.04 -2.06
CA ASN A 59 9.63 15.57 -3.35
C ASN A 59 8.67 14.37 -3.17
N ARG A 60 7.38 14.68 -2.97
CA ARG A 60 6.33 13.65 -2.79
C ARG A 60 6.21 12.70 -3.99
N ILE A 61 6.33 13.22 -5.21
CA ILE A 61 6.18 12.44 -6.44
C ILE A 61 7.28 11.39 -6.53
N GLU A 62 8.52 11.77 -6.21
CA GLU A 62 9.68 10.88 -6.23
C GLU A 62 9.56 9.75 -5.20
N LEU A 63 9.12 10.06 -3.97
CA LEU A 63 8.89 9.02 -2.95
C LEU A 63 7.82 8.02 -3.38
N ILE A 64 6.72 8.48 -3.97
CA ILE A 64 5.67 7.59 -4.48
C ILE A 64 6.22 6.72 -5.63
N LYS A 65 6.97 7.30 -6.58
CA LYS A 65 7.62 6.56 -7.67
C LYS A 65 8.61 5.50 -7.15
N ASN A 66 9.30 5.79 -6.05
CA ASN A 66 10.20 4.86 -5.38
C ASN A 66 9.47 3.77 -4.55
N GLY A 67 8.14 3.71 -4.62
CA GLY A 67 7.30 2.69 -3.99
C GLY A 67 6.99 2.95 -2.51
N PHE A 68 7.18 4.18 -2.04
CA PHE A 68 6.86 4.53 -0.65
C PHE A 68 5.36 4.78 -0.44
N VAL A 69 4.85 4.27 0.67
CA VAL A 69 3.56 4.69 1.25
C VAL A 69 3.86 5.75 2.31
N LEU A 70 3.32 6.95 2.10
CA LEU A 70 3.58 8.12 2.93
C LEU A 70 2.63 8.13 4.14
N ILE A 71 3.19 8.17 5.34
CA ILE A 71 2.45 8.32 6.60
C ILE A 71 2.79 9.68 7.19
N ASN A 72 1.88 10.64 7.06
CA ASN A 72 2.08 11.99 7.59
C ASN A 72 1.91 12.01 9.11
N GLU A 73 2.74 12.80 9.78
CA GLU A 73 2.58 13.12 11.19
C GLU A 73 1.28 13.91 11.42
N THR A 74 0.50 13.48 12.40
CA THR A 74 -0.65 14.22 12.90
C THR A 74 -0.21 15.11 14.05
N PHE A 75 -0.72 16.33 14.11
CA PHE A 75 -0.40 17.30 15.15
C PHE A 75 -0.68 16.71 16.56
N ASP A 76 0.36 16.49 17.36
CA ASP A 76 0.24 16.16 18.77
C ASP A 76 0.69 17.37 19.61
N LYS A 77 -0.26 17.98 20.32
CA LYS A 77 -0.04 19.21 21.11
C LYS A 77 0.91 18.99 22.30
N ASN A 78 1.23 17.74 22.65
CA ASN A 78 1.88 17.40 23.92
C ASN A 78 3.38 17.04 23.82
N THR A 79 4.00 17.07 22.64
CA THR A 79 5.40 16.62 22.48
C THR A 79 6.36 17.79 22.24
N LYS A 80 7.16 18.14 23.27
CA LYS A 80 8.21 19.18 23.22
C LYS A 80 9.50 18.76 22.51
N LYS A 81 9.61 17.50 22.08
CA LYS A 81 10.75 16.98 21.31
C LYS A 81 10.23 15.90 20.36
N ILE A 82 10.24 16.18 19.07
CA ILE A 82 9.78 15.25 18.05
C ILE A 82 10.94 14.30 17.76
N ASP A 83 10.83 13.07 18.25
CA ASP A 83 11.69 11.98 17.86
C ASP A 83 11.06 11.30 16.63
N HIS A 84 11.55 11.67 15.45
CA HIS A 84 11.01 11.18 14.17
C HIS A 84 11.13 9.66 14.04
N GLU A 85 12.21 9.06 14.57
CA GLU A 85 12.41 7.62 14.48
C GLU A 85 11.44 6.87 15.41
N LYS A 86 11.25 7.36 16.65
CA LYS A 86 10.26 6.80 17.58
C LYS A 86 8.83 6.89 17.01
N ASN A 87 8.48 8.02 16.39
CA ASN A 87 7.17 8.19 15.76
C ASN A 87 7.00 7.27 14.54
N ALA A 88 8.07 7.06 13.77
CA ALA A 88 8.07 6.09 12.67
C ALA A 88 7.85 4.65 13.17
N LYS A 89 8.52 4.24 14.26
CA LYS A 89 8.31 2.93 14.92
C LYS A 89 6.87 2.75 15.37
N LYS A 90 6.29 3.74 16.06
CA LYS A 90 4.88 3.71 16.51
C LYS A 90 3.89 3.50 15.34
N ASN A 91 4.20 4.06 14.17
CA ASN A 91 3.38 3.95 12.96
C ASN A 91 3.74 2.76 12.06
N ASN A 92 4.58 1.83 12.53
CA ASN A 92 5.05 0.67 11.77
C ASN A 92 5.67 1.07 10.41
N CYS A 93 6.41 2.18 10.39
CA CYS A 93 7.15 2.62 9.22
C CYS A 93 8.56 2.02 9.23
N GLN A 94 9.05 1.59 8.07
CA GLN A 94 10.44 1.11 7.92
C GLN A 94 11.42 2.26 7.68
N TYR A 95 10.90 3.42 7.28
CA TYR A 95 11.67 4.61 6.96
C TYR A 95 11.05 5.85 7.59
N PHE A 96 11.83 6.91 7.72
CA PHE A 96 11.36 8.24 8.09
C PHE A 96 12.14 9.30 7.31
N LEU A 97 11.50 10.45 7.12
CA LEU A 97 12.10 11.59 6.44
C LEU A 97 12.63 12.57 7.48
N VAL A 98 13.88 13.01 7.32
CA VAL A 98 14.46 14.11 8.11
C VAL A 98 15.45 14.91 7.26
N ASN A 99 15.39 16.23 7.32
CA ASN A 99 16.16 17.14 6.48
C ASN A 99 16.10 16.75 4.99
N SER A 100 14.91 16.41 4.50
CA SER A 100 14.65 15.92 3.14
C SER A 100 15.43 14.66 2.73
N LYS A 101 15.97 13.91 3.70
CA LYS A 101 16.66 12.62 3.49
C LYS A 101 15.84 11.48 4.06
N VAL A 102 15.77 10.39 3.31
CA VAL A 102 15.13 9.15 3.74
C VAL A 102 16.12 8.34 4.59
N LEU A 103 15.77 8.09 5.84
CA LEU A 103 16.53 7.25 6.75
C LEU A 103 15.74 5.98 7.08
N LYS A 104 16.46 4.89 7.35
CA LYS A 104 15.88 3.61 7.79
C LYS A 104 15.73 3.63 9.31
N VAL A 105 14.62 3.10 9.81
CA VAL A 105 14.39 2.89 11.24
C VAL A 105 15.29 1.74 11.73
N ASN A 106 16.01 1.93 12.85
CA ASN A 106 16.88 0.91 13.46
C ASN A 106 16.13 -0.01 14.42
#